data_AF-A0A2K5ARD9-F1
#
_entry.id   AF-A0A2K5ARD9-F1
#
_cell.length_a   1.000
_cell.length_b   1.000
_cell.length_c   1.000
_cell.angle_alpha   90.00
_cell.angle_beta   90.00
_cell.angle_gamma   90.00
#
_symmetry.space_group_name_H-M   'P 1'
#
loop_
_entity.id
_entity.type
_entity.pdbx_description
1 polymer ?
#
loop_
_entity_poly.entity_id
_entity_poly.type
_entity_poly.pdbx_seq_one_letter_code
_entity_poly.pdbx_strand_id
1 'polypeptide(L)'
;MPFRYVIKWRYDKPEKLSVEAYYKYPRTPQEKRKPVFVIGKAEGVGIIVIRHMLEKTAQKYPTKKYNKTLYIFLDENDDEAYETAYRIGLAAALINKAQTPEEIQKHIRYIQSIMPEEIWFWTSKLLDEEIGEKALNALAILSGAITTQNKKHTYQQKETFLPIM
;
A
#
# COMPACT_ATOMS: atom_id res chain seq x y z
N MET A 1 -8.00 -17.56 -7.72
CA MET A 1 -7.47 -17.44 -6.33
C MET A 1 -8.61 -17.72 -5.32
N PRO A 2 -8.34 -18.01 -4.01
CA PRO A 2 -9.39 -18.39 -3.05
C PRO A 2 -10.14 -17.19 -2.43
N PHE A 3 -9.75 -15.96 -2.78
CA PHE A 3 -10.31 -14.74 -2.22
C PHE A 3 -10.95 -13.87 -3.29
N ARG A 4 -12.00 -13.16 -2.88
CA ARG A 4 -12.57 -12.03 -3.60
C ARG A 4 -12.08 -10.74 -2.94
N TYR A 5 -11.76 -9.72 -3.73
CA TYR A 5 -11.26 -8.45 -3.22
C TYR A 5 -12.31 -7.37 -3.32
N VAL A 6 -12.39 -6.54 -2.28
CA VAL A 6 -13.31 -5.42 -2.21
C VAL A 6 -12.55 -4.17 -1.78
N ILE A 7 -12.67 -3.12 -2.59
CA ILE A 7 -12.21 -1.79 -2.20
C ILE A 7 -13.40 -1.08 -1.57
N LYS A 8 -13.24 -0.65 -0.31
CA LYS A 8 -14.22 0.20 0.37
C LYS A 8 -13.68 1.61 0.43
N TRP A 9 -14.36 2.53 -0.26
CA TRP A 9 -13.98 3.92 -0.33
C TRP A 9 -15.10 4.81 0.23
N ARG A 10 -14.84 5.45 1.38
CA ARG A 10 -15.78 6.30 2.09
C ARG A 10 -15.45 7.77 1.86
N TYR A 11 -16.39 8.50 1.26
CA TYR A 11 -16.26 9.93 0.93
C TYR A 11 -16.57 10.89 2.07
N ASP A 12 -16.87 10.38 3.27
CA ASP A 12 -17.12 11.24 4.44
C ASP A 12 -15.83 11.87 4.96
N LYS A 13 -15.90 12.91 5.79
CA LYS A 13 -14.70 13.48 6.45
C LYS A 13 -14.47 12.80 7.81
N PRO A 14 -13.28 12.26 8.10
CA PRO A 14 -12.16 12.05 7.18
C PRO A 14 -12.45 10.94 6.17
N GLU A 15 -11.92 11.10 4.96
CA GLU A 15 -12.02 10.12 3.87
C GLU A 15 -11.35 8.83 4.31
N LYS A 16 -11.92 7.67 4.00
CA LYS A 16 -11.35 6.37 4.39
C LYS A 16 -11.30 5.43 3.20
N LEU A 17 -10.23 4.66 3.11
CA LEU A 17 -10.03 3.63 2.12
C LEU A 17 -9.58 2.35 2.80
N SER A 18 -10.17 1.21 2.44
CA SER A 18 -9.63 -0.12 2.76
C SER A 18 -9.69 -1.02 1.53
N VAL A 19 -8.67 -1.85 1.37
CA VAL A 19 -8.67 -2.95 0.39
C VAL A 19 -8.67 -4.26 1.15
N GLU A 20 -9.76 -5.01 1.00
CA GLU A 20 -10.08 -6.14 1.86
C GLU A 20 -10.26 -7.42 1.04
N ALA A 21 -9.74 -8.52 1.56
CA ALA A 21 -9.93 -9.86 1.00
C ALA A 21 -10.99 -10.63 1.77
N TYR A 22 -11.90 -11.27 1.08
CA TYR A 22 -12.94 -12.14 1.66
C TYR A 22 -12.84 -13.53 1.06
N TYR A 23 -13.28 -14.56 1.78
CA TYR A 23 -13.41 -15.90 1.18
C TYR A 23 -14.33 -15.84 -0.04
N LYS A 24 -13.87 -16.45 -1.14
CA LYS A 24 -14.67 -16.63 -2.35
C LYS A 24 -15.91 -17.49 -2.08
N TYR A 25 -15.73 -18.58 -1.34
CA TYR A 25 -16.79 -19.51 -0.94
C TYR A 25 -16.91 -19.61 0.59
N PRO A 26 -17.55 -18.63 1.23
CA PRO A 26 -17.69 -18.62 2.69
C PRO A 26 -18.69 -19.68 3.16
N ARG A 27 -18.26 -20.55 4.06
CA ARG A 27 -19.02 -21.64 4.67
C ARG A 27 -19.79 -21.19 5.91
N THR A 28 -19.32 -20.14 6.59
CA THR A 28 -19.96 -19.61 7.81
C THR A 28 -20.48 -18.19 7.63
N PRO A 29 -21.48 -17.75 8.43
CA PRO A 29 -21.91 -16.35 8.44
C PRO A 29 -20.79 -15.36 8.81
N GLN A 30 -19.80 -15.80 9.59
CA GLN A 30 -18.65 -14.98 9.98
C GLN A 30 -17.73 -14.74 8.79
N GLU A 31 -17.41 -15.78 8.01
CA GLU A 31 -16.63 -15.69 6.77
C GLU A 31 -17.30 -14.80 5.71
N LYS A 32 -18.63 -14.70 5.72
CA LYS A 32 -19.37 -13.79 4.82
C LYS A 32 -19.17 -12.31 5.17
N ARG A 33 -18.93 -12.01 6.45
CA ARG A 33 -18.99 -10.64 7.00
C ARG A 33 -17.63 -10.05 7.36
N LYS A 34 -16.66 -10.89 7.74
CA LYS A 34 -15.33 -10.45 8.13
C LYS A 34 -14.34 -10.67 6.99
N PRO A 35 -13.48 -9.69 6.68
CA PRO A 35 -12.38 -9.92 5.77
C PRO A 35 -11.41 -10.93 6.38
N VAL A 36 -10.79 -11.75 5.54
CA VAL A 36 -9.71 -12.67 5.91
C VAL A 36 -8.47 -11.88 6.27
N PHE A 37 -8.16 -10.86 5.46
CA PHE A 37 -7.09 -9.90 5.71
C PHE A 37 -7.38 -8.58 4.99
N VAL A 38 -6.63 -7.55 5.36
CA VAL A 38 -6.67 -6.22 4.75
C VAL A 38 -5.30 -5.97 4.13
N ILE A 39 -5.24 -5.71 2.83
CA ILE A 39 -3.98 -5.43 2.14
C ILE A 39 -3.46 -4.06 2.57
N GLY A 40 -4.34 -3.06 2.63
CA GLY A 40 -3.98 -1.73 3.08
C GLY A 40 -5.19 -0.91 3.46
N LYS A 41 -4.95 0.10 4.30
CA LYS A 41 -5.93 1.08 4.74
C LYS A 41 -5.30 2.46 4.78
N ALA A 42 -6.08 3.48 4.42
CA ALA A 42 -5.68 4.87 4.52
C ALA A 42 -6.84 5.71 5.06
N GLU A 43 -6.52 6.79 5.74
CA GLU A 43 -7.48 7.77 6.27
C GLU A 43 -6.96 9.19 6.06
N GLY A 44 -7.87 10.10 5.74
CA GLY A 44 -7.57 11.53 5.62
C GLY A 44 -7.12 11.96 4.23
N VAL A 45 -6.42 13.10 4.18
CA VAL A 45 -6.19 13.86 2.95
C VAL A 45 -5.28 13.15 1.95
N GLY A 46 -4.42 12.22 2.40
CA GLY A 46 -3.50 11.47 1.52
C GLY A 46 -4.20 10.64 0.45
N ILE A 47 -5.47 10.25 0.69
CA ILE A 47 -6.29 9.51 -0.28
C ILE A 47 -6.52 10.30 -1.57
N ILE A 48 -6.48 11.64 -1.52
CA ILE A 48 -6.69 12.50 -2.69
C ILE A 48 -5.70 12.17 -3.83
N VAL A 49 -4.47 11.75 -3.47
CA VAL A 49 -3.39 11.47 -4.43
C VAL A 49 -3.68 10.22 -5.26
N ILE A 50 -4.48 9.28 -4.74
CA ILE A 50 -4.89 8.06 -5.44
C ILE A 50 -6.34 8.08 -5.90
N ARG A 51 -7.05 9.21 -5.72
CA ARG A 51 -8.47 9.33 -6.08
C ARG A 51 -8.74 8.98 -7.54
N HIS A 52 -7.90 9.46 -8.45
CA HIS A 52 -7.99 9.13 -9.87
C HIS A 52 -7.91 7.62 -10.14
N MET A 53 -7.06 6.90 -9.39
CA MET A 53 -6.99 5.44 -9.48
C MET A 53 -8.31 4.82 -9.01
N LEU A 54 -8.85 5.27 -7.86
CA LEU A 54 -10.11 4.78 -7.32
C LEU A 54 -11.29 5.03 -8.27
N GLU A 55 -11.34 6.21 -8.90
CA GLU A 55 -12.38 6.58 -9.86
C GLU A 55 -12.31 5.73 -11.13
N LYS A 56 -11.12 5.52 -11.69
CA LYS A 56 -10.91 4.59 -12.81
C LYS A 56 -11.34 3.17 -12.47
N THR A 57 -10.95 2.68 -11.30
CA THR A 57 -11.33 1.34 -10.83
C THR A 57 -12.84 1.23 -10.62
N ALA A 58 -13.50 2.27 -10.10
CA ALA A 58 -14.95 2.32 -9.92
C ALA A 58 -15.74 2.36 -11.25
N GLN A 59 -15.14 2.92 -12.31
CA GLN A 59 -15.73 2.90 -13.65
C GLN A 59 -15.58 1.54 -14.32
N LYS A 60 -14.46 0.84 -14.06
CA LYS A 60 -14.15 -0.45 -14.68
C LYS A 60 -14.90 -1.61 -14.05
N TYR A 61 -15.02 -1.63 -12.73
CA TYR A 61 -15.54 -2.77 -11.98
C TYR A 61 -16.93 -2.53 -11.39
N PRO A 62 -17.71 -3.59 -11.10
CA PRO A 62 -19.00 -3.44 -10.45
C PRO A 62 -18.90 -2.69 -9.12
N THR A 63 -19.80 -1.74 -8.91
CA THR A 63 -19.85 -0.96 -7.66
C THR A 63 -21.20 -1.04 -6.97
N LYS A 64 -21.20 -0.92 -5.64
CA LYS A 64 -22.40 -0.68 -4.83
C LYS A 64 -22.13 0.43 -3.84
N LYS A 65 -23.09 1.34 -3.69
CA LYS A 65 -23.02 2.40 -2.69
C LYS A 65 -23.90 2.03 -1.50
N TYR A 66 -23.32 2.07 -0.31
CA TYR A 66 -24.06 1.98 0.95
C TYR A 66 -23.67 3.18 1.82
N ASN A 67 -24.66 3.98 2.20
CA ASN A 67 -24.47 5.25 2.88
C ASN A 67 -23.44 6.14 2.14
N LYS A 68 -22.34 6.50 2.82
CA LYS A 68 -21.25 7.32 2.28
C LYS A 68 -20.06 6.49 1.77
N THR A 69 -20.22 5.17 1.64
CA THR A 69 -19.17 4.25 1.21
C THR A 69 -19.52 3.62 -0.13
N LEU A 70 -18.61 3.73 -1.09
CA LEU A 70 -18.62 2.98 -2.33
C LEU A 70 -17.80 1.70 -2.15
N TYR A 71 -18.39 0.59 -2.55
CA TYR A 71 -17.80 -0.72 -2.56
C TYR A 71 -17.52 -1.05 -4.02
N ILE A 72 -16.26 -1.29 -4.36
CA ILE A 72 -15.85 -1.72 -5.69
C ILE A 72 -15.49 -3.21 -5.58
N PHE A 73 -16.19 -4.04 -6.34
CA PHE A 73 -16.02 -5.49 -6.32
C PHE A 73 -15.11 -5.89 -7.47
N LEU A 74 -13.94 -6.41 -7.13
CA LEU A 74 -12.94 -6.85 -8.09
C LEU A 74 -13.25 -8.29 -8.49
N ASP A 75 -13.30 -8.56 -9.80
CA ASP A 75 -13.64 -9.87 -10.33
C ASP A 75 -12.57 -10.90 -9.93
N GLU A 76 -13.05 -12.07 -9.53
CA GLU A 76 -12.25 -13.19 -9.04
C GLU A 76 -11.66 -14.05 -10.18
N ASN A 77 -12.02 -13.79 -11.43
CA ASN A 77 -11.47 -14.50 -12.59
C ASN A 77 -10.70 -13.55 -13.53
N ASP A 78 -10.40 -12.33 -13.09
CA ASP A 78 -9.63 -11.31 -13.81
C ASP A 78 -8.28 -11.07 -13.10
N ASP A 79 -7.18 -11.43 -13.75
CA ASP A 79 -5.83 -11.20 -13.21
C ASP A 79 -5.52 -9.71 -13.02
N GLU A 80 -6.09 -8.85 -13.87
CA GLU A 80 -5.94 -7.40 -13.76
C GLU A 80 -6.70 -6.85 -12.53
N ALA A 81 -7.78 -7.51 -12.12
CA ALA A 81 -8.52 -7.15 -10.93
C ALA A 81 -7.72 -7.46 -9.65
N TYR A 82 -6.99 -8.57 -9.62
CA TYR A 82 -6.08 -8.89 -8.51
C TYR A 82 -4.93 -7.90 -8.42
N GLU A 83 -4.30 -7.60 -9.56
CA GLU A 83 -3.22 -6.62 -9.66
C GLU A 83 -3.69 -5.22 -9.19
N THR A 84 -4.89 -4.80 -9.62
CA THR A 84 -5.53 -3.56 -9.17
C THR A 84 -5.75 -3.54 -7.65
N ALA A 85 -6.24 -4.64 -7.06
CA ALA A 85 -6.43 -4.76 -5.62
C ALA A 85 -5.11 -4.53 -4.86
N TYR A 86 -4.07 -5.25 -5.29
CA TYR A 86 -2.76 -5.20 -4.68
C TYR A 86 -2.11 -3.83 -4.81
N ARG A 87 -2.18 -3.21 -6.00
CA ARG A 87 -1.62 -1.88 -6.24
C ARG A 87 -2.28 -0.81 -5.37
N ILE A 88 -3.61 -0.80 -5.30
CA ILE A 88 -4.35 0.15 -4.46
C ILE A 88 -4.12 -0.15 -2.97
N GLY A 89 -4.04 -1.42 -2.59
CA GLY A 89 -3.74 -1.83 -1.22
C GLY A 89 -2.37 -1.37 -0.75
N LEU A 90 -1.31 -1.60 -1.55
CA LEU A 90 0.04 -1.12 -1.27
C LEU A 90 0.10 0.40 -1.19
N ALA A 91 -0.54 1.10 -2.14
CA ALA A 91 -0.64 2.55 -2.11
C ALA A 91 -1.29 3.06 -0.81
N ALA A 92 -2.41 2.45 -0.39
CA ALA A 92 -3.08 2.79 0.86
C ALA A 92 -2.19 2.55 2.09
N ALA A 93 -1.48 1.42 2.14
CA ALA A 93 -0.56 1.11 3.22
C ALA A 93 0.59 2.14 3.34
N LEU A 94 1.14 2.59 2.21
CA LEU A 94 2.18 3.61 2.16
C LEU A 94 1.67 5.01 2.51
N ILE A 95 0.46 5.39 2.10
CA ILE A 95 -0.15 6.66 2.51
C ILE A 95 -0.19 6.76 4.04
N ASN A 96 -0.58 5.67 4.72
CA ASN A 96 -0.69 5.66 6.17
C ASN A 96 0.68 5.63 6.88
N LYS A 97 1.76 5.37 6.15
CA LYS A 97 3.13 5.36 6.67
C LYS A 97 3.82 6.72 6.53
N ALA A 98 3.48 7.47 5.48
CA ALA A 98 4.07 8.75 5.19
C ALA A 98 3.81 9.78 6.29
N GLN A 99 4.81 10.59 6.57
CA GLN A 99 4.75 11.70 7.52
C GLN A 99 4.47 13.03 6.83
N THR A 100 4.82 13.15 5.54
CA THR A 100 4.63 14.38 4.76
C THR A 100 3.91 14.14 3.42
N PRO A 101 3.25 15.16 2.86
CA PRO A 101 2.66 15.08 1.53
C PRO A 101 3.65 14.70 0.42
N GLU A 102 4.91 15.13 0.52
CA GLU A 102 5.97 14.82 -0.44
C GLU A 102 6.33 13.33 -0.41
N GLU A 103 6.38 12.72 0.78
CA GLU A 103 6.56 11.28 0.94
C GLU A 103 5.42 10.50 0.28
N ILE A 104 4.17 10.94 0.50
CA ILE A 104 3.00 10.34 -0.16
C ILE A 104 3.16 10.37 -1.68
N GLN A 105 3.52 11.52 -2.25
CA GLN A 105 3.67 11.64 -3.71
C GLN A 105 4.76 10.72 -4.26
N LYS A 106 5.90 10.60 -3.56
CA LYS A 106 6.99 9.69 -3.95
C LYS A 106 6.56 8.23 -3.88
N HIS A 107 5.93 7.82 -2.79
CA HIS A 107 5.35 6.48 -2.64
C HIS A 107 4.38 6.15 -3.78
N ILE A 108 3.41 7.02 -4.04
CA ILE A 108 2.38 6.76 -5.04
C ILE A 108 2.98 6.73 -6.46
N ARG A 109 3.93 7.62 -6.77
CA ARG A 109 4.62 7.60 -8.06
C ARG A 109 5.34 6.27 -8.27
N TYR A 110 6.06 5.78 -7.25
CA TYR A 110 6.73 4.49 -7.31
C TYR A 110 5.73 3.36 -7.56
N ILE A 111 4.67 3.28 -6.75
CA ILE A 111 3.63 2.26 -6.88
C ILE A 111 2.95 2.30 -8.25
N GLN A 112 2.80 3.47 -8.88
CA GLN A 112 2.23 3.57 -10.23
C GLN A 112 3.20 3.11 -11.33
N SER A 113 4.52 3.19 -11.11
CA SER A 113 5.53 2.85 -12.11
C SER A 113 6.01 1.39 -12.10
N ILE A 114 5.87 0.69 -10.97
CA ILE A 114 6.41 -0.68 -10.84
C ILE A 114 5.53 -1.72 -11.55
N MET A 115 6.17 -2.83 -11.94
CA MET A 115 5.55 -3.91 -12.70
C MET A 115 4.58 -4.75 -11.85
N PRO A 116 3.58 -5.40 -12.47
CA PRO A 116 2.65 -6.30 -11.79
C PRO A 116 3.31 -7.36 -10.89
N GLU A 117 4.43 -7.95 -11.33
CA GLU A 117 5.18 -8.95 -10.60
C GLU A 117 5.78 -8.38 -9.31
N GLU A 118 6.24 -7.12 -9.37
CA GLU A 118 6.77 -6.42 -8.22
C GLU A 118 5.66 -6.05 -7.23
N ILE A 119 4.50 -5.63 -7.73
CA ILE A 119 3.29 -5.43 -6.91
C ILE A 119 2.91 -6.71 -6.18
N TRP A 120 2.92 -7.85 -6.87
CA TRP A 120 2.63 -9.15 -6.28
C TRP A 120 3.66 -9.53 -5.23
N PHE A 121 4.95 -9.38 -5.54
CA PHE A 121 6.05 -9.62 -4.61
C PHE A 121 5.87 -8.81 -3.33
N TRP A 122 5.73 -7.48 -3.43
CA TRP A 122 5.60 -6.62 -2.26
C TRP A 122 4.34 -6.89 -1.45
N THR A 123 3.22 -7.18 -2.11
CA THR A 123 1.99 -7.53 -1.40
C THR A 123 2.14 -8.84 -0.65
N SER A 124 2.83 -9.84 -1.22
CA SER A 124 3.10 -11.10 -0.52
C SER A 124 3.93 -10.89 0.75
N LYS A 125 4.90 -9.95 0.72
CA LYS A 125 5.72 -9.60 1.89
C LYS A 125 4.97 -8.74 2.89
N LEU A 126 4.07 -7.87 2.44
CA LEU A 126 3.24 -7.05 3.31
C LEU A 126 2.27 -7.89 4.14
N LEU A 127 1.72 -8.94 3.55
CA LEU A 127 0.74 -9.83 4.19
C LEU A 127 1.37 -10.85 5.14
N ASP A 128 2.69 -10.90 5.21
CA ASP A 128 3.43 -11.72 6.16
C ASP A 128 3.59 -10.97 7.50
N GLU A 129 3.11 -11.58 8.59
CA GLU A 129 3.08 -10.95 9.91
C GLU A 129 4.46 -10.63 10.47
N GLU A 130 5.50 -11.39 10.10
CA GLU A 130 6.85 -11.23 10.65
C GLU A 130 7.65 -10.12 9.94
N ILE A 131 7.36 -9.90 8.66
CA ILE A 131 8.16 -9.02 7.80
C ILE A 131 7.37 -7.88 7.16
N GLY A 132 6.04 -7.81 7.35
CA GLY A 132 5.20 -6.80 6.71
C GLY A 132 5.64 -5.36 6.96
N GLU A 133 6.01 -5.03 8.21
CA GLU A 133 6.54 -3.70 8.53
C GLU A 133 7.90 -3.44 7.87
N LYS A 134 8.79 -4.43 7.83
CA LYS A 134 10.09 -4.34 7.15
C LYS A 134 9.91 -4.16 5.65
N ALA A 135 8.92 -4.83 5.05
CA ALA A 135 8.58 -4.69 3.63
C ALA A 135 8.08 -3.27 3.32
N LEU A 136 7.20 -2.71 4.15
CA LEU A 136 6.76 -1.31 3.99
C LEU A 136 7.90 -0.31 4.17
N ASN A 137 8.82 -0.55 5.12
CA ASN A 137 10.02 0.26 5.29
C ASN A 137 10.92 0.21 4.05
N ALA A 138 11.16 -0.98 3.51
CA ALA A 138 11.95 -1.16 2.30
C ALA A 138 11.30 -0.44 1.10
N LEU A 139 9.99 -0.60 0.89
CA LEU A 139 9.24 0.13 -0.13
C LEU A 139 9.34 1.65 0.04
N ALA A 140 9.24 2.14 1.28
CA ALA A 140 9.35 3.56 1.57
C ALA A 140 10.74 4.11 1.22
N ILE A 141 11.80 3.32 1.43
CA ILE A 141 13.16 3.66 1.00
C ILE A 141 13.28 3.61 -0.52
N LEU A 142 12.81 2.55 -1.16
CA LEU A 142 12.89 2.35 -2.62
C LEU A 142 12.15 3.42 -3.42
N SER A 143 11.01 3.88 -2.90
CA SER A 143 10.28 5.01 -3.50
C SER A 143 11.03 6.36 -3.41
N GLY A 144 12.15 6.42 -2.68
CA GLY A 144 12.94 7.62 -2.45
C GLY A 144 12.30 8.61 -1.47
N ALA A 145 11.25 8.20 -0.76
CA ALA A 145 10.59 9.00 0.27
C ALA A 145 11.45 9.09 1.53
N ILE A 146 11.93 7.94 2.01
CA ILE A 146 12.86 7.88 3.14
C ILE A 146 14.28 7.82 2.59
N THR A 147 15.06 8.86 2.83
CA THR A 147 16.50 8.79 2.58
C THR A 147 17.15 8.19 3.83
N THR A 148 17.78 7.03 3.70
CA THR A 148 18.71 6.57 4.72
C THR A 148 19.82 7.60 4.81
N GLN A 149 19.80 8.44 5.86
CA GLN A 149 20.96 9.25 6.18
C GLN A 149 22.10 8.28 6.39
N ASN A 150 23.02 8.22 5.42
CA ASN A 150 24.29 7.55 5.56
C ASN A 150 24.90 8.10 6.85
N LYS A 151 25.01 7.24 7.88
CA LYS A 151 25.95 7.48 8.97
C LYS A 151 27.31 7.62 8.29
N LYS A 152 27.74 8.86 8.04
CA LYS A 152 29.11 9.15 7.65
C LYS A 152 29.94 8.62 8.82
N HIS A 153 30.53 7.44 8.64
CA HIS A 153 31.66 7.03 9.46
C HIS A 153 32.77 8.03 9.14
N THR A 154 32.86 9.08 9.97
CA THR A 154 34.02 9.96 10.01
C THR A 154 35.21 9.10 10.41
N TYR A 155 35.93 8.57 9.41
CA TYR A 155 37.29 8.12 9.63
C TYR A 155 38.10 9.36 9.99
N GLN A 156 38.30 9.61 11.28
CA GLN A 156 39.36 10.51 11.72
C GLN A 156 40.68 9.85 11.32
N GLN A 157 41.31 10.39 10.28
CA GLN A 157 42.73 10.19 10.04
C GLN A 157 43.48 10.70 11.27
N LYS A 158 44.01 9.78 12.08
CA LYS A 158 45.13 10.11 12.97
C LYS A 158 46.38 10.17 12.09
N GLU A 159 46.66 11.32 11.52
CA GLU A 159 48.01 11.65 11.10
C GLU A 159 48.86 11.80 12.37
N THR A 160 49.54 10.73 12.77
CA THR A 160 50.67 10.82 13.69
C THR A 160 51.83 11.50 12.98
N PHE A 161 51.92 12.82 13.12
CA PHE A 161 53.18 13.53 12.92
C PHE A 161 54.13 13.15 14.06
N LEU A 162 55.19 12.41 13.74
CA LEU A 162 56.35 12.25 14.62
C LEU A 162 57.19 13.54 14.57
N PRO A 163 57.60 14.10 15.71
CA PRO A 163 58.50 15.24 15.73
C PRO A 163 59.91 14.81 15.33
N ILE A 164 60.54 15.67 14.55
CA ILE A 164 61.94 15.62 14.14
C ILE A 164 62.82 15.73 15.40
N MET A 165 63.77 14.80 15.55
CA MET A 165 65.01 14.99 16.32
C MET A 165 66.19 14.52 15.48
#